data_AF-A0A7X9CLL7-F1
#
_entry.id   AF-A0A7X9CLL7-F1
#
_cell.length_a   1.000
_cell.length_b   1.000
_cell.length_c   1.000
_cell.angle_alpha   90.00
_cell.angle_beta   90.00
_cell.angle_gamma   90.00
#
_symmetry.space_group_name_H-M   'P 1'
#
loop_
_entity.id
_entity.type
_entity.pdbx_description
1 polymer ?
#
loop_
_entity_poly.entity_id
_entity_poly.type
_entity_poly.pdbx_seq_one_letter_code
_entity_poly.pdbx_strand_id
1 'polypeptide(L)'
;MDKNKKPKIIYRDWIFPGILGIFLLSIGLSSFIYNKILTYSIITKILFSILGVFLISISIKKYFDYIVNGVKKTKVNENISREELNNIIYKERILSKGPKVVVIGGGTGLSVLLRGLKEFTSNITAIVTVADDGGGSGVLREDLGMLPPGDIRSCLLALANTEPTMEKLLQYRFEEGRLEGQNFGNLFIAAMNEIYGSFEMAIKET
;
A
#
# COMPACT_ATOMS: atom_id res chain seq x y z
N MET A 1 -5.89 -14.03 -24.11
CA MET A 1 -7.18 -14.23 -23.43
C MET A 1 -7.08 -15.52 -22.62
N ASP A 2 -6.48 -15.45 -21.43
CA ASP A 2 -6.24 -16.62 -20.57
C ASP A 2 -7.25 -16.61 -19.41
N LYS A 3 -8.40 -17.24 -19.66
CA LYS A 3 -9.48 -17.43 -18.69
C LYS A 3 -9.21 -18.72 -17.93
N ASN A 4 -8.50 -18.66 -16.78
CA ASN A 4 -8.65 -19.63 -15.67
C ASN A 4 -7.76 -19.36 -14.43
N LYS A 5 -7.57 -18.11 -14.01
CA LYS A 5 -7.16 -17.85 -12.62
C LYS A 5 -8.38 -17.89 -11.70
N LYS A 6 -8.90 -19.09 -11.45
CA LYS A 6 -9.66 -19.31 -10.21
C LYS A 6 -8.70 -18.96 -9.06
N PRO A 7 -9.11 -18.18 -8.05
CA PRO A 7 -8.32 -18.06 -6.84
C PRO A 7 -8.27 -19.44 -6.21
N LYS A 8 -7.21 -20.21 -6.48
CA LYS A 8 -6.86 -21.36 -5.66
C LYS A 8 -6.74 -20.77 -4.26
N ILE A 9 -7.68 -21.10 -3.39
CA ILE A 9 -7.54 -20.90 -1.95
C ILE A 9 -6.23 -21.60 -1.61
N ILE A 10 -5.15 -20.83 -1.45
CA ILE A 10 -3.84 -21.34 -1.11
C ILE A 10 -3.97 -21.75 0.35
N TYR A 11 -4.47 -22.96 0.59
CA TYR A 11 -4.23 -23.65 1.84
C TYR A 11 -2.72 -23.74 1.96
N ARG A 12 -2.18 -22.80 2.73
CA ARG A 12 -0.75 -22.62 2.90
C ARG A 12 -0.28 -23.89 3.62
N ASP A 13 0.47 -24.75 2.94
CA ASP A 13 0.80 -26.16 3.33
C ASP A 13 1.40 -26.32 4.75
N TRP A 14 1.79 -25.22 5.40
CA TRP A 14 2.32 -25.18 6.76
C TRP A 14 1.24 -25.04 7.85
N ILE A 15 -0.01 -24.67 7.51
CA ILE A 15 -1.12 -24.51 8.47
C ILE A 15 -1.68 -25.88 8.89
N PHE A 16 -1.90 -26.78 7.94
CA PHE A 16 -2.46 -28.10 8.18
C PHE A 16 -1.65 -28.94 9.20
N PRO A 17 -0.31 -29.07 9.09
CA PRO A 17 0.46 -29.82 10.09
C PRO A 17 0.46 -29.16 11.47
N GLY A 18 0.32 -27.83 11.55
CA GLY A 18 0.22 -27.11 12.83
C GLY A 18 -1.09 -27.43 13.57
N ILE A 19 -2.23 -27.37 12.86
CA ILE A 19 -3.55 -27.71 13.41
C ILE A 19 -3.60 -29.18 13.85
N LEU A 20 -3.07 -30.09 13.02
CA LEU A 20 -3.00 -31.52 13.33
C LEU A 20 -2.11 -31.79 14.55
N GLY A 21 -0.99 -31.07 14.68
CA GLY A 21 -0.08 -31.18 15.83
C GLY A 21 -0.74 -30.74 17.14
N ILE A 22 -1.49 -29.64 17.15
CA ILE A 22 -2.22 -29.15 18.33
C ILE A 22 -3.31 -30.15 18.76
N PHE A 23 -4.03 -30.74 17.79
CA PHE A 23 -5.05 -31.74 18.05
C PHE A 23 -4.46 -33.01 18.70
N LEU A 24 -3.34 -33.52 18.17
CA LEU A 24 -2.65 -34.69 18.73
C LEU A 24 -2.06 -34.43 20.12
N LEU A 25 -1.52 -33.22 20.35
CA LEU A 25 -1.00 -32.81 21.65
C LEU A 25 -2.13 -32.71 22.70
N SER A 26 -3.28 -32.17 22.31
CA SER A 26 -4.48 -32.09 23.17
C SER A 26 -4.98 -33.48 23.58
N ILE A 27 -5.01 -34.44 22.65
CA ILE A 27 -5.35 -35.85 22.96
C ILE A 27 -4.33 -36.49 23.90
N GLY A 28 -3.04 -36.26 23.65
CA GLY A 28 -1.95 -36.78 24.48
C GLY A 28 -2.00 -36.27 25.93
N LEU A 29 -2.23 -34.97 26.13
CA LEU A 29 -2.32 -34.35 27.46
C LEU A 29 -3.64 -34.65 28.18
N SER A 30 -4.78 -34.64 27.48
CA SER A 30 -6.09 -34.95 28.06
C SER A 30 -6.12 -36.36 28.68
N SER A 31 -5.43 -37.32 28.03
CA SER A 31 -5.28 -38.68 28.53
C SER A 31 -4.49 -38.80 29.85
N PHE A 32 -3.71 -37.78 30.22
CA PHE A 32 -3.00 -37.72 31.51
C PHE A 32 -3.89 -37.14 32.63
N ILE A 33 -4.73 -36.15 32.30
CA ILE A 33 -5.60 -35.45 33.25
C ILE A 33 -6.84 -36.29 33.60
N TYR A 34 -7.46 -36.92 32.60
CA TYR A 34 -8.70 -37.70 32.77
C TYR A 34 -8.39 -39.19 32.71
N ASN A 35 -7.74 -39.71 33.75
CA ASN A 35 -7.21 -41.08 33.85
C ASN A 35 -8.30 -42.19 33.90
N LYS A 36 -9.57 -41.88 33.53
CA LYS A 36 -10.73 -42.76 33.69
C LYS A 36 -11.50 -43.06 32.39
N ILE A 37 -11.17 -42.43 31.26
CA ILE A 37 -12.02 -42.48 30.04
C ILE A 37 -11.43 -43.26 28.85
N LEU A 38 -10.11 -43.44 28.74
CA LEU A 38 -9.52 -44.36 27.74
C LEU A 38 -8.37 -45.19 28.33
N THR A 39 -8.55 -46.51 28.36
CA THR A 39 -7.61 -47.52 28.85
C THR A 39 -6.46 -47.77 27.86
N TYR A 40 -5.73 -46.73 27.49
CA TYR A 40 -4.53 -46.85 26.64
C TYR A 40 -3.25 -46.96 27.47
N SER A 41 -2.29 -47.74 26.98
CA SER A 41 -0.96 -47.89 27.59
C SER A 41 -0.22 -46.55 27.64
N ILE A 42 0.48 -46.29 28.74
CA ILE A 42 1.31 -45.10 28.99
C ILE A 42 2.23 -44.77 27.81
N ILE A 43 2.74 -45.80 27.12
CA ILE A 43 3.63 -45.69 25.96
C ILE A 43 2.96 -44.92 24.81
N THR A 44 1.68 -45.19 24.54
CA THR A 44 0.94 -44.54 23.44
C THR A 44 0.66 -43.07 23.72
N LYS A 45 0.47 -42.68 24.99
CA LYS A 45 0.24 -41.29 25.40
C LYS A 45 1.48 -40.43 25.14
N ILE A 46 2.65 -40.96 25.54
CA ILE A 46 3.95 -40.29 25.33
C ILE A 46 4.23 -40.13 23.83
N LEU A 47 3.94 -41.17 23.04
CA LEU A 47 4.17 -41.14 21.58
C LEU A 47 3.35 -40.04 20.89
N PHE A 48 2.05 -39.92 21.18
CA PHE A 48 1.20 -38.88 20.58
C PHE A 48 1.61 -37.46 21.00
N SER A 49 2.04 -37.28 22.26
CA SER A 49 2.52 -35.98 22.74
C SER A 49 3.81 -35.55 22.03
N ILE A 50 4.77 -36.48 21.85
CA ILE A 50 6.03 -36.18 21.14
C ILE A 50 5.76 -35.87 19.66
N LEU A 51 4.88 -36.66 19.02
CA LEU A 51 4.53 -36.47 17.60
C LEU A 51 3.81 -35.12 17.38
N GLY A 52 2.93 -34.72 18.30
CA GLY A 52 2.27 -33.41 18.25
C GLY A 52 3.25 -32.24 18.32
N VAL A 53 4.20 -32.28 19.27
CA VAL A 53 5.26 -31.26 19.41
C VAL A 53 6.15 -31.20 18.17
N PHE A 54 6.47 -32.36 17.58
CA PHE A 54 7.28 -32.44 16.37
C PHE A 54 6.60 -31.75 15.17
N LEU A 55 5.31 -32.00 14.95
CA LEU A 55 4.54 -31.39 13.87
C LEU A 55 4.40 -29.86 14.04
N ILE A 56 4.18 -29.40 15.27
CA ILE A 56 4.13 -27.97 15.60
C ILE A 56 5.48 -27.32 15.28
N SER A 57 6.59 -27.96 15.65
CA SER A 57 7.95 -27.44 15.39
C SER A 57 8.24 -27.27 13.89
N ILE A 58 7.77 -28.20 13.04
CA ILE A 58 7.90 -28.11 11.58
C ILE A 58 7.06 -26.94 11.03
N SER A 59 5.84 -26.77 11.51
CA SER A 59 4.95 -25.67 11.10
C SER A 59 5.55 -24.30 11.41
N ILE A 60 6.13 -24.14 12.61
CA ILE A 60 6.79 -22.90 13.05
C ILE A 60 7.99 -22.57 12.16
N LYS A 61 8.85 -23.54 11.86
CA LYS A 61 10.02 -23.31 10.97
C LYS A 61 9.59 -22.85 9.57
N LYS A 62 8.62 -23.54 8.97
CA LYS A 62 8.10 -23.17 7.63
C LYS A 62 7.43 -21.80 7.63
N TYR A 63 6.72 -21.45 8.71
CA TYR A 63 6.15 -20.12 8.88
C TYR A 63 7.23 -19.03 8.95
N PHE A 64 8.30 -19.28 9.70
CA PHE A 64 9.43 -18.36 9.81
C PHE A 64 10.15 -18.17 8.47
N ASP A 65 10.41 -19.27 7.75
CA ASP A 65 11.02 -19.21 6.41
C ASP A 65 10.15 -18.44 5.41
N TYR A 66 8.83 -18.56 5.49
CA TYR A 66 7.91 -17.78 4.66
C TYR A 66 8.00 -16.28 4.96
N ILE A 67 8.06 -15.88 6.23
CA ILE A 67 8.24 -14.48 6.63
C ILE A 67 9.58 -13.97 6.14
N VAL A 68 10.68 -14.69 6.42
CA VAL A 68 12.03 -14.25 6.06
C VAL A 68 12.18 -14.15 4.55
N ASN A 69 11.68 -15.11 3.78
CA ASN A 69 11.75 -15.07 2.32
C ASN A 69 10.78 -14.04 1.72
N GLY A 70 9.61 -13.84 2.32
CA GLY A 70 8.70 -12.75 1.95
C GLY A 70 9.33 -11.39 2.16
N VAL A 71 9.96 -11.17 3.33
CA VAL A 71 10.69 -9.94 3.64
C VAL A 71 11.89 -9.77 2.71
N LYS A 72 12.70 -10.81 2.47
CA LYS A 72 13.85 -10.73 1.54
C LYS A 72 13.43 -10.39 0.11
N LYS A 73 12.31 -10.94 -0.38
CA LYS A 73 11.80 -10.64 -1.72
C LYS A 73 11.39 -9.17 -1.87
N THR A 74 10.94 -8.53 -0.79
CA THR A 74 10.69 -7.08 -0.74
C THR A 74 11.97 -6.27 -0.48
N LYS A 75 12.91 -6.81 0.31
CA LYS A 75 14.15 -6.11 0.72
C LYS A 75 15.25 -6.04 -0.34
N VAL A 76 15.20 -6.86 -1.40
CA VAL A 76 16.16 -6.76 -2.51
C VAL A 76 16.07 -5.41 -3.23
N ASN A 77 15.02 -4.60 -2.99
CA ASN A 77 14.87 -3.27 -3.59
C ASN A 77 15.21 -2.08 -2.66
N GLU A 78 15.60 -2.30 -1.41
CA GLU A 78 15.92 -1.20 -0.47
C GLU A 78 17.20 -1.51 0.33
N ASN A 79 18.36 -1.27 -0.29
CA ASN A 79 19.60 -1.02 0.46
C ASN A 79 19.60 0.44 0.96
N ILE A 80 18.58 0.87 1.71
CA ILE A 80 18.57 2.18 2.36
C ILE A 80 19.53 2.10 3.55
N SER A 81 20.58 2.90 3.53
CA SER A 81 21.57 2.93 4.61
C SER A 81 20.95 3.45 5.91
N ARG A 82 21.48 3.02 7.07
CA ARG A 82 21.03 3.52 8.39
C ARG A 82 21.13 5.05 8.49
N GLU A 83 22.11 5.64 7.82
CA GLU A 83 22.31 7.09 7.78
C GLU A 83 21.23 7.79 6.97
N GLU A 84 20.87 7.29 5.78
CA GLU A 84 19.74 7.83 4.99
C GLU A 84 18.42 7.75 5.76
N LEU A 85 18.17 6.62 6.43
CA LEU A 85 16.99 6.44 7.26
C LEU A 85 16.92 7.45 8.41
N ASN A 86 18.05 7.69 9.10
CA ASN A 86 18.14 8.70 10.15
C ASN A 86 17.91 10.11 9.59
N ASN A 87 18.45 10.40 8.40
CA ASN A 87 18.29 11.69 7.74
C ASN A 87 16.83 11.94 7.32
N ILE A 88 16.13 10.93 6.80
CA ILE A 88 14.70 11.03 6.45
C ILE A 88 13.86 11.35 7.70
N ILE A 89 14.05 10.57 8.78
CA ILE A 89 13.32 10.77 10.04
C ILE A 89 13.62 12.15 10.64
N TYR A 90 14.89 12.57 10.61
CA TYR A 90 15.30 13.88 11.10
C TYR A 90 14.67 15.01 10.27
N LYS A 91 14.70 14.89 8.94
CA LYS A 91 14.08 15.83 8.01
C LYS A 91 12.58 15.96 8.27
N GLU A 92 11.84 14.85 8.37
CA GLU A 92 10.40 14.90 8.69
C GLU A 92 10.08 15.58 10.03
N ARG A 93 10.90 15.34 11.07
CA ARG A 93 10.72 16.01 12.37
C ARG A 93 10.99 17.52 12.32
N ILE A 94 11.93 17.96 11.51
CA ILE A 94 12.20 19.40 11.34
C ILE A 94 11.09 20.05 10.52
N LEU A 95 10.74 19.45 9.38
CA LEU A 95 9.74 20.02 8.47
C LEU A 95 8.36 20.15 9.12
N SER A 96 7.99 19.20 9.98
CA SER A 96 6.74 19.25 10.76
C SER A 96 6.69 20.36 11.80
N LYS A 97 7.85 20.84 12.28
CA LYS A 97 7.97 22.03 13.14
C LYS A 97 8.19 23.32 12.35
N GLY A 98 8.21 23.24 11.01
CA GLY A 98 8.35 24.38 10.12
C GLY A 98 7.14 25.33 10.17
N PRO A 99 7.27 26.53 9.58
CA PRO A 99 6.20 27.53 9.57
C PRO A 99 4.96 27.01 8.83
N LYS A 100 3.78 27.45 9.26
CA LYS A 100 2.53 27.20 8.55
C LYS A 100 2.42 28.18 7.38
N VAL A 101 2.31 27.67 6.17
CA VAL A 101 2.30 28.48 4.94
C VAL A 101 1.01 28.20 4.18
N VAL A 102 0.26 29.25 3.91
CA VAL A 102 -0.89 29.21 3.00
C VAL A 102 -0.47 29.85 1.68
N VAL A 103 -0.65 29.12 0.59
CA VAL A 103 -0.35 29.58 -0.77
C VAL A 103 -1.64 29.60 -1.56
N ILE A 104 -1.91 30.67 -2.28
CA ILE A 104 -3.14 30.86 -3.05
C ILE A 104 -2.74 31.15 -4.49
N GLY A 105 -3.32 30.43 -5.45
CA GLY A 105 -3.04 30.65 -6.87
C GLY A 105 -3.55 29.51 -7.75
N GLY A 106 -2.96 29.38 -8.94
CA GLY A 106 -3.23 28.31 -9.89
C GLY A 106 -2.07 28.13 -10.87
N GLY A 107 -2.28 27.30 -11.88
CA GLY A 107 -1.32 27.07 -12.94
C GLY A 107 -0.02 26.40 -12.52
N THR A 108 0.96 26.50 -13.42
CA THR A 108 2.29 25.91 -13.25
C THR A 108 3.14 26.68 -12.23
N GLY A 109 2.96 27.99 -12.08
CA GLY A 109 3.71 28.80 -11.13
C GLY A 109 3.51 28.34 -9.68
N LEU A 110 2.27 28.02 -9.30
CA LEU A 110 1.95 27.51 -7.97
C LEU A 110 2.63 26.16 -7.71
N SER A 111 2.55 25.23 -8.66
CA SER A 111 3.16 23.89 -8.48
C SER A 111 4.69 23.94 -8.38
N VAL A 112 5.36 24.84 -9.11
CA VAL A 112 6.81 25.08 -8.97
C VAL A 112 7.15 25.62 -7.58
N LEU A 113 6.39 26.60 -7.08
CA LEU A 113 6.58 27.15 -5.74
C LEU A 113 6.38 26.09 -4.65
N LEU A 114 5.32 25.29 -4.76
CA LEU A 114 5.03 24.20 -3.80
C LEU A 114 6.14 23.15 -3.77
N ARG A 115 6.71 22.81 -4.93
CA ARG A 115 7.83 21.87 -5.05
C ARG A 115 9.09 22.38 -4.34
N GLY A 116 9.32 23.69 -4.33
CA GLY A 116 10.41 24.30 -3.54
C GLY A 116 10.06 24.37 -2.05
N LEU A 117 8.85 24.82 -1.71
CA LEU A 117 8.41 25.03 -0.32
C LEU A 117 8.41 23.75 0.51
N LYS A 118 8.10 22.59 -0.09
CA LYS A 118 8.08 21.31 0.63
C LYS A 118 9.44 20.91 1.21
N GLU A 119 10.54 21.47 0.70
CA GLU A 119 11.88 21.26 1.23
C GLU A 119 12.14 22.04 2.53
N PHE A 120 11.28 23.01 2.88
CA PHE A 120 11.43 23.88 4.05
C PHE A 120 10.36 23.67 5.13
N THR A 121 9.15 23.25 4.76
CA THR A 121 8.07 22.96 5.71
C THR A 121 7.11 21.92 5.17
N SER A 122 6.57 21.06 6.03
CA SER A 122 5.47 20.14 5.68
C SER A 122 4.10 20.73 6.01
N ASN A 123 4.04 21.94 6.59
CA ASN A 123 2.81 22.60 7.02
C ASN A 123 2.29 23.54 5.92
N ILE A 124 2.03 22.98 4.74
CA ILE A 124 1.60 23.73 3.55
C ILE A 124 0.11 23.52 3.32
N THR A 125 -0.61 24.62 3.09
CA THR A 125 -1.99 24.61 2.59
C THR A 125 -2.02 25.35 1.26
N ALA A 126 -2.39 24.65 0.19
CA ALA A 126 -2.54 25.24 -1.13
C ALA A 126 -4.02 25.45 -1.45
N ILE A 127 -4.40 26.70 -1.72
CA ILE A 127 -5.72 27.07 -2.24
C ILE A 127 -5.55 27.24 -3.75
N VAL A 128 -6.08 26.28 -4.50
CA VAL A 128 -5.88 26.16 -5.95
C VAL A 128 -7.13 26.60 -6.67
N THR A 129 -7.01 27.51 -7.63
CA THR A 129 -8.13 27.85 -8.53
C THR A 129 -8.37 26.68 -9.50
N VAL A 130 -9.64 26.38 -9.74
CA VAL A 130 -10.09 25.38 -10.72
C VAL A 130 -10.84 26.03 -11.89
N ALA A 131 -10.49 27.28 -12.20
CA ALA A 131 -11.21 28.08 -13.21
C ALA A 131 -10.60 27.96 -14.60
N ASP A 132 -9.27 27.92 -14.68
CA ASP A 132 -8.51 27.81 -15.91
C ASP A 132 -8.24 26.35 -16.22
N ASP A 133 -8.54 25.92 -17.45
CA ASP A 133 -7.92 24.76 -18.10
C ASP A 133 -8.50 24.55 -19.52
N GLY A 134 -7.72 24.91 -20.56
CA GLY A 134 -7.94 24.46 -21.94
C GLY A 134 -7.29 23.08 -22.18
N GLY A 135 -7.62 22.44 -23.31
CA GLY A 135 -7.06 21.13 -23.67
C GLY A 135 -7.68 19.96 -22.90
N GLY A 136 -6.89 18.93 -22.54
CA GLY A 136 -7.42 17.67 -22.00
C GLY A 136 -8.23 17.79 -20.70
N SER A 137 -7.88 18.73 -19.81
CA SER A 137 -8.67 19.03 -18.60
C SER A 137 -10.04 19.67 -18.93
N GLY A 138 -10.08 20.55 -19.93
CA GLY A 138 -11.32 21.17 -20.41
C GLY A 138 -12.25 20.14 -21.06
N VAL A 139 -11.70 19.23 -21.85
CA VAL A 139 -12.46 18.11 -22.44
C VAL A 139 -13.10 17.25 -21.35
N LEU A 140 -12.37 16.90 -20.28
CA LEU A 140 -12.96 16.13 -19.17
C LEU A 140 -14.06 16.89 -18.43
N ARG A 141 -13.92 18.21 -18.29
CA ARG A 141 -14.97 19.06 -17.71
C ARG A 141 -16.23 19.04 -18.58
N GLU A 142 -16.09 19.14 -19.90
CA GLU A 142 -17.21 19.11 -20.85
C GLU A 142 -17.87 17.73 -20.92
N ASP A 143 -17.08 16.66 -21.01
CA ASP A 143 -17.57 15.29 -21.20
C ASP A 143 -18.16 14.69 -19.91
N LEU A 144 -17.55 14.96 -18.75
CA LEU A 144 -17.90 14.34 -17.47
C LEU A 144 -18.61 15.28 -16.50
N GLY A 145 -18.76 16.56 -16.84
CA GLY A 145 -19.38 17.56 -15.97
C GLY A 145 -18.62 17.80 -14.65
N MET A 146 -17.33 17.46 -14.60
CA MET A 146 -16.49 17.59 -13.41
C MET A 146 -15.69 18.90 -13.39
N LEU A 147 -15.13 19.26 -12.23
CA LEU A 147 -14.15 20.35 -12.15
C LEU A 147 -12.88 19.99 -12.94
N PRO A 148 -12.23 20.96 -13.62
CA PRO A 148 -11.03 20.69 -14.39
C PRO A 148 -9.89 20.26 -13.45
N PRO A 149 -9.26 19.08 -13.68
CA PRO A 149 -8.32 18.52 -12.72
C PRO A 149 -6.87 19.00 -12.88
N GLY A 150 -6.52 19.78 -13.90
CA GLY A 150 -5.13 19.98 -14.33
C GLY A 150 -4.26 20.73 -13.32
N ASP A 151 -4.76 21.87 -12.83
CA ASP A 151 -4.05 22.68 -11.84
C ASP A 151 -3.88 21.93 -10.51
N ILE A 152 -4.94 21.26 -10.04
CA ILE A 152 -4.90 20.47 -8.82
C ILE A 152 -3.97 19.27 -8.97
N ARG A 153 -4.01 18.54 -10.10
CA ARG A 153 -3.07 17.44 -10.39
C ARG A 153 -1.63 17.91 -10.25
N SER A 154 -1.31 19.05 -10.82
CA SER A 154 0.05 19.59 -10.82
C SER A 154 0.50 19.99 -9.41
N CYS A 155 -0.40 20.54 -8.59
CA CYS A 155 -0.14 20.86 -7.18
C CYS A 155 -0.02 19.61 -6.30
N LEU A 156 -0.90 18.62 -6.47
CA LEU A 156 -0.82 17.33 -5.79
C LEU A 156 0.53 16.68 -6.06
N LEU A 157 0.92 16.61 -7.32
CA LEU A 157 2.18 16.00 -7.70
C LEU A 157 3.40 16.77 -7.20
N ALA A 158 3.33 18.10 -7.14
CA ALA A 158 4.40 18.91 -6.58
C ALA A 158 4.64 18.59 -5.10
N LEU A 159 3.57 18.39 -4.33
CA LEU A 159 3.62 18.10 -2.90
C LEU A 159 3.82 16.61 -2.58
N ALA A 160 3.49 15.72 -3.51
CA ALA A 160 3.60 14.28 -3.30
C ALA A 160 5.06 13.84 -3.06
N ASN A 161 5.22 12.82 -2.22
CA ASN A 161 6.46 12.09 -2.05
C ASN A 161 6.34 10.75 -2.79
N THR A 162 6.36 10.82 -4.13
CA THR A 162 6.14 9.67 -5.01
C THR A 162 7.45 9.09 -5.52
N GLU A 163 7.47 7.78 -5.75
CA GLU A 163 8.56 7.13 -6.48
C GLU A 163 8.70 7.74 -7.90
N PRO A 164 9.92 7.79 -8.47
CA PRO A 164 10.17 8.41 -9.78
C PRO A 164 9.30 7.85 -10.91
N THR A 165 8.97 6.56 -10.86
CA THR A 165 8.10 5.91 -11.86
C THR A 165 6.66 6.38 -11.75
N MET A 166 6.14 6.53 -10.52
CA MET A 166 4.78 7.02 -10.29
C MET A 166 4.65 8.49 -10.69
N GLU A 167 5.67 9.31 -10.41
CA GLU A 167 5.70 10.70 -10.86
C GLU A 167 5.62 10.79 -12.39
N LYS A 168 6.42 10.00 -13.10
CA LYS A 168 6.37 9.92 -14.57
C LYS A 168 5.00 9.46 -15.07
N LEU A 169 4.40 8.47 -14.42
CA LEU A 169 3.08 7.96 -14.78
C LEU A 169 2.00 9.05 -14.67
N LEU A 170 1.96 9.78 -13.55
CA LEU A 170 0.98 10.84 -13.33
C LEU A 170 1.19 12.06 -14.25
N GLN A 171 2.43 12.30 -14.71
CA GLN A 171 2.74 13.35 -15.71
C GLN A 171 2.54 12.89 -17.15
N TYR A 172 2.40 11.59 -17.40
CA TYR A 172 2.38 11.05 -18.74
C TYR A 172 1.23 11.64 -19.56
N ARG A 173 1.57 12.13 -20.76
CA ARG A 173 0.63 12.60 -21.77
C ARG A 173 0.68 11.65 -22.94
N PHE A 174 -0.47 11.15 -23.35
CA PHE A 174 -0.57 10.28 -24.51
C PHE A 174 -0.25 11.07 -25.77
N GLU A 175 0.66 10.55 -26.58
CA GLU A 175 1.14 11.20 -27.81
C GLU A 175 0.34 10.76 -29.05
N GLU A 176 -0.33 9.60 -28.98
CA GLU A 176 -1.01 9.00 -30.13
C GLU A 176 -2.29 8.27 -29.70
N GLY A 177 -3.17 8.00 -30.68
CA GLY A 177 -4.37 7.20 -30.52
C GLY A 177 -5.57 7.97 -29.97
N ARG A 178 -6.58 7.25 -29.46
CA ARG A 178 -7.84 7.88 -29.03
C ARG A 178 -7.72 8.77 -27.79
N LEU A 179 -6.64 8.60 -27.03
CA LEU A 179 -6.33 9.40 -25.85
C LEU A 179 -5.30 10.48 -26.16
N GLU A 180 -4.91 10.68 -27.42
CA GLU A 180 -3.94 11.69 -27.82
C GLU A 180 -4.23 13.06 -27.17
N GLY A 181 -3.19 13.65 -26.57
CA GLY A 181 -3.30 14.92 -25.85
C GLY A 181 -3.88 14.81 -24.44
N GLN A 182 -4.46 13.67 -24.03
CA GLN A 182 -4.90 13.46 -22.65
C GLN A 182 -3.72 13.17 -21.73
N ASN A 183 -3.83 13.60 -20.47
CA ASN A 183 -2.85 13.29 -19.43
C ASN A 183 -3.40 12.21 -18.50
N PHE A 184 -2.59 11.19 -18.21
CA PHE A 184 -3.01 10.07 -17.36
C PHE A 184 -3.42 10.51 -15.96
N GLY A 185 -2.68 11.43 -15.33
CA GLY A 185 -3.05 11.96 -14.01
C GLY A 185 -4.42 12.66 -13.98
N ASN A 186 -4.82 13.31 -15.08
CA ASN A 186 -6.17 13.87 -15.19
C ASN A 186 -7.24 12.77 -15.25
N LEU A 187 -7.00 11.72 -16.04
CA LEU A 187 -7.90 10.57 -16.14
C LEU A 187 -8.01 9.82 -14.81
N PHE A 188 -6.91 9.72 -14.08
CA PHE A 188 -6.87 9.15 -12.74
C PHE A 188 -7.75 9.94 -11.77
N ILE A 189 -7.62 11.28 -11.74
CA ILE A 189 -8.49 12.12 -10.90
C ILE A 189 -9.95 12.04 -11.36
N ALA A 190 -10.22 11.96 -12.66
CA ALA A 190 -11.57 11.77 -13.17
C ALA A 190 -12.20 10.46 -12.68
N ALA A 191 -11.45 9.36 -12.72
CA ALA A 191 -11.89 8.08 -12.18
C ALA A 191 -12.12 8.15 -10.66
N MET A 192 -11.24 8.82 -9.91
CA MET A 192 -11.43 9.04 -8.47
C MET A 192 -12.69 9.85 -8.19
N ASN A 193 -12.95 10.91 -8.95
CA ASN A 193 -14.18 11.71 -8.85
C ASN A 193 -15.43 10.87 -9.08
N GLU A 194 -15.42 9.96 -10.06
CA GLU A 194 -16.54 9.06 -10.33
C GLU A 194 -16.74 8.01 -9.22
N ILE A 195 -15.65 7.43 -8.70
CA ILE A 195 -15.69 6.42 -7.63
C ILE A 195 -16.24 7.01 -6.32
N TYR A 196 -15.78 8.20 -5.94
CA TYR A 196 -16.17 8.84 -4.68
C TYR A 196 -17.41 9.74 -4.80
N GLY A 197 -17.86 10.03 -6.03
CA GLY A 197 -19.05 10.86 -6.31
C GLY A 197 -18.91 12.33 -5.93
N SER A 198 -17.72 12.77 -5.52
CA SER A 198 -17.42 14.15 -5.15
C SER A 198 -15.96 14.45 -5.43
N PHE A 199 -15.72 15.59 -6.09
CA PHE A 199 -14.38 16.03 -6.44
C PHE A 199 -13.53 16.30 -5.20
N GLU A 200 -14.12 16.91 -4.16
CA GLU A 200 -13.44 17.16 -2.89
C GLU A 200 -12.99 15.85 -2.23
N MET A 201 -13.88 14.85 -2.18
CA MET A 201 -13.57 13.54 -1.61
C MET A 201 -12.52 12.81 -2.43
N ALA A 202 -12.60 12.89 -3.76
CA ALA A 202 -11.59 12.31 -4.64
C ALA A 202 -10.20 12.85 -4.34
N ILE A 203 -10.03 14.18 -4.32
CA ILE A 203 -8.75 14.82 -4.03
C ILE A 203 -8.22 14.47 -2.63
N LYS A 204 -9.11 14.34 -1.63
CA LYS A 204 -8.73 13.96 -0.28
C LYS A 204 -8.18 12.53 -0.17
N GLU A 205 -8.69 11.61 -0.99
CA GLU A 205 -8.31 10.19 -0.99
C GLU A 205 -7.20 9.86 -2.02
N THR A 206 -6.72 10.88 -2.75
CA THR A 206 -5.64 10.74 -3.74
C THR A 206 -4.26 10.94 -3.11
#